data_AF-A0A8K0ML74-F1
#
_entry.id   AF-A0A8K0ML74-F1
#
_cell.length_a   1.000
_cell.length_b   1.000
_cell.length_c   1.000
_cell.angle_alpha   90.00
_cell.angle_beta   90.00
_cell.angle_gamma   90.00
#
_symmetry.space_group_name_H-M   'P 1'
#
loop_
_entity.id
_entity.type
_entity.pdbx_description
1 polymer ?
#
loop_
_entity_poly.entity_id
_entity_poly.type
_entity_poly.pdbx_seq_one_letter_code
_entity_poly.pdbx_strand_id
1 'polypeptide(L)'
;MAEWLKRPTHNWRIRRFNSYWMHANGTLNKSIGIGSVSMESHHPYITNCTRKGAVDSQVKSNPRNNLIYGQHRCGKGRNARGIITAGHRGGGHKRLYRKIDFRRNEKDIYGRIVTIEYDPNRNAYICLIHYGDGEKRYILHPRGAIIGDTIVSGTEVPIKMGNALPLSAV
;
A
#
# COMPACT_ATOMS: atom_id res chain seq x y z
N MET A 1 -58.03 37.38 -3.70
CA MET A 1 -57.29 38.31 -2.83
C MET A 1 -55.82 37.88 -2.79
N ALA A 2 -54.92 38.86 -2.86
CA ALA A 2 -53.47 38.80 -2.69
C ALA A 2 -52.61 38.13 -3.80
N GLU A 3 -52.35 38.97 -4.79
CA GLU A 3 -51.24 39.02 -5.75
C GLU A 3 -49.89 39.25 -5.03
N TRP A 4 -48.81 38.54 -5.44
CA TRP A 4 -47.43 38.91 -5.08
C TRP A 4 -46.49 38.82 -6.31
N LEU A 5 -46.36 40.01 -6.90
CA LEU A 5 -45.25 40.65 -7.63
C LEU A 5 -44.10 39.82 -8.26
N LYS A 6 -44.00 40.05 -9.57
CA LYS A 6 -42.90 39.78 -10.53
C LYS A 6 -41.62 40.60 -10.25
N ARG A 7 -40.49 40.07 -10.77
CA ARG A 7 -39.41 40.69 -11.61
C ARG A 7 -37.98 40.37 -11.10
N PRO A 8 -36.89 40.48 -11.92
CA PRO A 8 -36.78 40.58 -13.38
C PRO A 8 -35.74 39.62 -14.01
N THR A 9 -35.95 39.29 -15.29
CA THR A 9 -34.95 38.73 -16.21
C THR A 9 -34.01 39.84 -16.70
N HIS A 10 -32.69 39.64 -16.61
CA HIS A 10 -31.71 40.50 -17.27
C HIS A 10 -31.15 39.80 -18.50
N ASN A 11 -31.47 40.40 -19.64
CA ASN A 11 -31.04 40.08 -20.97
C ASN A 11 -29.84 40.97 -21.29
N TRP A 12 -28.69 40.40 -21.67
CA TRP A 12 -27.60 41.15 -22.31
C TRP A 12 -27.18 40.44 -23.59
N ARG A 13 -27.61 41.05 -24.69
CA ARG A 13 -27.24 40.78 -26.07
C ARG A 13 -26.55 42.04 -26.57
N ILE A 14 -25.29 41.94 -27.02
CA ILE A 14 -24.54 42.87 -27.91
C ILE A 14 -23.17 42.20 -28.14
N ARG A 15 -22.48 42.20 -29.28
CA ARG A 15 -22.68 42.46 -30.72
C ARG A 15 -21.42 41.86 -31.37
N ARG A 16 -21.53 41.42 -32.63
CA ARG A 16 -20.39 41.01 -33.48
C ARG A 16 -19.43 42.18 -33.70
N PHE A 17 -18.13 41.87 -33.83
CA PHE A 17 -17.23 42.58 -34.73
C PHE A 17 -16.27 41.58 -35.42
N ASN A 18 -16.26 41.69 -36.75
CA ASN A 18 -15.27 41.23 -37.74
C ASN A 18 -13.86 41.79 -37.36
N SER A 19 -12.68 41.34 -37.80
CA SER A 19 -12.22 40.52 -38.94
C SER A 19 -10.66 40.53 -39.01
N TYR A 20 -10.09 39.65 -39.84
CA TYR A 20 -8.77 39.67 -40.54
C TYR A 20 -7.44 39.31 -39.83
N TRP A 21 -6.87 38.19 -40.32
CA TRP A 21 -5.49 37.92 -40.82
C TRP A 21 -4.27 38.67 -40.23
N MET A 22 -3.27 37.90 -39.76
CA MET A 22 -1.95 37.77 -40.43
C MET A 22 -1.06 36.70 -39.75
N HIS A 23 -0.17 36.14 -40.57
CA HIS A 23 0.75 35.03 -40.29
C HIS A 23 1.84 35.34 -39.26
N ALA A 24 2.27 34.33 -38.50
CA ALA A 24 3.66 34.20 -38.05
C ALA A 24 4.01 32.73 -37.76
N ASN A 25 5.04 32.25 -38.45
CA ASN A 25 5.71 30.97 -38.20
C ASN A 25 6.41 31.01 -36.83
N GLY A 26 6.32 29.92 -36.06
CA GLY A 26 7.05 29.81 -34.80
C GLY A 26 6.89 28.43 -34.16
N THR A 27 7.83 27.54 -34.47
CA THR A 27 8.05 26.26 -33.79
C THR A 27 8.29 26.47 -32.30
N LEU A 28 7.40 25.98 -31.44
CA LEU A 28 7.70 25.71 -30.03
C LEU A 28 7.06 24.39 -29.62
N ASN A 29 7.91 23.37 -29.52
CA ASN A 29 7.61 22.12 -28.83
C ASN A 29 7.39 22.41 -27.34
N LYS A 30 6.14 22.34 -26.89
CA LYS A 30 5.80 22.18 -25.47
C LYS A 30 4.41 21.54 -25.33
N SER A 31 4.34 20.24 -25.62
CA SER A 31 3.19 19.42 -25.21
C SER A 31 3.22 19.23 -23.70
N ILE A 32 2.73 20.22 -22.95
CA ILE A 32 2.22 19.99 -21.60
C ILE A 32 0.80 19.50 -21.79
N GLY A 33 0.65 18.19 -21.92
CA GLY A 33 -0.65 17.53 -21.86
C GLY A 33 -1.19 17.64 -20.44
N ILE A 34 -1.88 18.74 -20.14
CA ILE A 34 -2.72 18.85 -18.97
C ILE A 34 -3.95 17.99 -19.29
N GLY A 35 -3.88 16.70 -18.94
CA GLY A 35 -5.04 15.82 -19.02
C GLY A 35 -6.15 16.41 -18.18
N SER A 36 -7.23 16.84 -18.84
CA SER A 36 -8.48 17.23 -18.20
C SER A 36 -8.98 16.04 -17.38
N VAL A 37 -8.87 16.10 -16.06
CA VAL A 37 -9.53 15.15 -15.15
C VAL A 37 -11.01 15.50 -15.14
N SER A 38 -11.80 14.79 -15.95
CA SER A 38 -13.25 14.81 -15.84
C SER A 38 -13.65 14.24 -14.48
N MET A 39 -14.16 15.10 -13.58
CA MET A 39 -14.85 14.63 -12.38
C MET A 39 -16.14 13.94 -12.83
N GLU A 40 -16.14 12.61 -12.86
CA GLU A 40 -17.37 11.83 -13.03
C GLU A 40 -18.29 12.06 -11.82
N SER A 41 -19.42 12.70 -12.07
CA SER A 41 -20.52 12.87 -11.12
C SER A 41 -21.03 11.50 -10.63
N HIS A 42 -20.95 11.25 -9.33
CA HIS A 42 -21.49 10.04 -8.73
C HIS A 42 -23.02 10.11 -8.64
N HIS A 43 -23.71 9.06 -9.12
CA HIS A 43 -25.15 8.88 -8.92
C HIS A 43 -25.44 8.55 -7.43
N PRO A 44 -26.42 9.22 -6.78
CA PRO A 44 -26.67 9.08 -5.34
C PRO A 44 -27.33 7.76 -4.90
N TYR A 45 -27.49 6.78 -5.80
CA TYR A 45 -28.13 5.49 -5.51
C TYR A 45 -27.24 4.31 -5.88
N ILE A 46 -26.03 4.25 -5.34
CA ILE A 46 -25.26 3.00 -5.27
C ILE A 46 -24.68 2.91 -3.86
N THR A 47 -25.20 1.98 -3.07
CA THR A 47 -24.69 1.65 -1.73
C THR A 47 -23.27 1.07 -1.84
N ASN A 48 -22.28 1.81 -1.33
CA ASN A 48 -20.91 1.40 -1.02
C ASN A 48 -20.28 0.35 -1.96
N CYS A 49 -20.00 0.73 -3.21
CA CYS A 49 -18.99 0.03 -4.00
C CYS A 49 -17.60 0.52 -3.58
N THR A 50 -17.08 -0.03 -2.48
CA THR A 50 -15.70 0.20 -2.04
C THR A 50 -14.76 -0.17 -3.19
N ARG A 51 -13.95 0.80 -3.67
CA ARG A 51 -12.87 0.59 -4.65
C ARG A 51 -12.11 -0.71 -4.32
N LYS A 52 -12.35 -1.77 -5.08
CA LYS A 52 -11.47 -2.95 -5.08
C LYS A 52 -10.27 -2.60 -5.94
N GLY A 53 -9.20 -2.11 -5.31
CA GLY A 53 -7.89 -2.23 -5.92
C GLY A 53 -7.57 -3.71 -6.01
N ALA A 54 -7.76 -4.31 -7.18
CA ALA A 54 -7.34 -5.68 -7.45
C ALA A 54 -5.81 -5.69 -7.44
N VAL A 55 -5.23 -6.36 -6.44
CA VAL A 55 -3.81 -6.71 -6.47
C VAL A 55 -3.68 -8.05 -7.17
N ASP A 56 -3.10 -8.06 -8.37
CA ASP A 56 -2.78 -9.31 -9.07
C ASP A 56 -1.69 -10.05 -8.29
N SER A 57 -2.06 -11.18 -7.69
CA SER A 57 -1.12 -12.09 -7.06
C SER A 57 -0.95 -13.33 -7.93
N GLN A 58 0.03 -13.33 -8.83
CA GLN A 58 0.52 -14.56 -9.47
C GLN A 58 1.19 -15.43 -8.41
N VAL A 59 0.49 -16.48 -7.95
CA VAL A 59 1.04 -17.45 -6.99
C VAL A 59 1.70 -18.58 -7.78
N LYS A 60 3.02 -18.50 -7.99
CA LYS A 60 3.82 -19.70 -8.33
C LYS A 60 4.00 -20.52 -7.04
N SER A 61 3.62 -21.80 -7.10
CA SER A 61 3.79 -22.77 -6.01
C SER A 61 5.25 -22.77 -5.54
N ASN A 62 5.49 -22.30 -4.30
CA ASN A 62 6.83 -21.99 -3.82
C ASN A 62 7.18 -22.88 -2.60
N PRO A 63 8.43 -23.36 -2.45
CA PRO A 63 8.89 -24.26 -1.39
C PRO A 63 9.00 -23.58 0.01
N ARG A 64 8.09 -22.67 0.33
CA ARG A 64 8.03 -21.87 1.58
C ARG A 64 7.38 -22.61 2.75
N ASN A 65 7.16 -23.91 2.63
CA ASN A 65 6.28 -24.64 3.53
C ASN A 65 6.76 -24.57 5.00
N ASN A 66 8.06 -24.45 5.24
CA ASN A 66 8.63 -24.40 6.60
C ASN A 66 8.50 -23.02 7.29
N LEU A 67 8.09 -21.97 6.57
CA LEU A 67 7.94 -20.61 7.12
C LEU A 67 6.47 -20.23 7.35
N ILE A 68 5.54 -21.09 6.92
CA ILE A 68 4.11 -20.84 6.94
C ILE A 68 3.44 -21.87 7.86
N TYR A 69 2.64 -21.40 8.81
CA TYR A 69 2.00 -22.24 9.81
C TYR A 69 0.49 -22.02 9.84
N GLY A 70 -0.25 -23.09 10.09
CA GLY A 70 -1.66 -22.98 10.43
C GLY A 70 -1.81 -22.27 11.77
N GLN A 71 -2.46 -21.10 11.78
CA GLN A 71 -2.74 -20.37 13.02
C GLN A 71 -4.24 -20.26 13.23
N HIS A 72 -4.73 -20.92 14.27
CA HIS A 72 -6.06 -20.63 14.80
C HIS A 72 -6.02 -19.25 15.45
N ARG A 73 -6.94 -18.36 15.06
CA ARG A 73 -7.07 -17.05 15.71
C ARG A 73 -7.46 -17.29 17.16
N CYS A 74 -6.51 -17.09 18.07
CA CYS A 74 -6.67 -17.37 19.49
C CYS A 74 -7.93 -16.68 20.02
N GLY A 75 -8.82 -17.48 20.63
CA GLY A 75 -9.98 -17.04 21.40
C GLY A 75 -11.09 -16.32 20.62
N LYS A 76 -10.82 -15.72 19.46
CA LYS A 76 -11.75 -14.80 18.75
C LYS A 76 -12.37 -13.75 19.70
N GLY A 77 -11.59 -13.27 20.68
CA GLY A 77 -12.06 -12.35 21.73
C GLY A 77 -12.44 -13.02 23.06
N ARG A 78 -12.32 -14.35 23.17
CA ARG A 78 -12.53 -15.12 24.39
C ARG A 78 -11.20 -15.52 25.06
N ASN A 79 -11.21 -15.64 26.38
CA ASN A 79 -10.09 -16.18 27.15
C ASN A 79 -10.15 -17.73 27.23
N ALA A 80 -9.20 -18.34 27.95
CA ALA A 80 -9.13 -19.80 28.14
C ALA A 80 -10.37 -20.39 28.86
N ARG A 81 -11.12 -19.58 29.62
CA ARG A 81 -12.39 -19.99 30.26
C ARG A 81 -13.60 -19.85 29.33
N GLY A 82 -13.40 -19.41 28.08
CA GLY A 82 -14.48 -19.18 27.11
C GLY A 82 -15.25 -17.87 27.29
N ILE A 83 -14.86 -17.02 28.25
CA ILE A 83 -15.49 -15.72 28.55
C ILE A 83 -15.00 -14.69 27.54
N ILE A 84 -15.92 -13.87 27.01
CA ILE A 84 -15.59 -12.75 26.12
C ILE A 84 -14.86 -11.68 26.95
N THR A 85 -13.58 -11.48 26.67
CA THR A 85 -12.76 -10.42 27.27
C THR A 85 -12.52 -9.26 26.31
N ALA A 86 -12.62 -9.50 25.00
CA ALA A 86 -12.53 -8.48 23.97
C ALA A 86 -13.72 -8.60 23.00
N GLY A 87 -14.60 -7.60 23.01
CA GLY A 87 -15.74 -7.51 22.09
C GLY A 87 -15.34 -7.23 20.64
N HIS A 88 -16.31 -7.31 19.71
CA HIS A 88 -16.13 -7.04 18.28
C HIS A 88 -15.03 -7.86 17.58
N ARG A 89 -14.74 -9.06 18.09
CA ARG A 89 -13.79 -10.01 17.48
C ARG A 89 -14.53 -11.28 17.05
N GLY A 90 -14.18 -11.83 15.88
CA GLY A 90 -14.80 -13.03 15.31
C GLY A 90 -14.99 -12.95 13.79
N GLY A 91 -15.50 -14.02 13.17
CA GLY A 91 -16.08 -14.00 11.81
C GLY A 91 -15.18 -13.79 10.57
N GLY A 92 -13.95 -13.30 10.69
CA GLY A 92 -13.12 -13.00 9.48
C GLY A 92 -12.59 -14.23 8.69
N HIS A 93 -11.91 -13.96 7.57
CA HIS A 93 -11.26 -14.98 6.72
C HIS A 93 -10.16 -15.77 7.44
N LYS A 94 -9.92 -17.03 7.03
CA LYS A 94 -8.82 -17.87 7.53
C LYS A 94 -7.47 -17.30 7.10
N ARG A 95 -6.47 -17.32 7.98
CA ARG A 95 -5.14 -16.75 7.71
C ARG A 95 -4.08 -17.77 8.10
N LEU A 96 -3.01 -17.82 7.31
CA LEU A 96 -1.81 -18.57 7.65
C LEU A 96 -0.82 -17.63 8.31
N TYR A 97 -0.15 -18.11 9.34
CA TYR A 97 0.91 -17.38 9.99
C TYR A 97 2.20 -17.50 9.21
N ARG A 98 2.89 -16.37 9.03
CA ARG A 98 4.25 -16.35 8.51
C ARG A 98 5.21 -16.09 9.66
N LYS A 99 6.13 -17.03 9.88
CA LYS A 99 7.16 -16.94 10.94
C LYS A 99 8.19 -15.89 10.54
N ILE A 100 8.14 -14.76 11.23
CA ILE A 100 9.10 -13.67 11.11
C ILE A 100 10.25 -13.89 12.09
N ASP A 101 11.47 -13.59 11.65
CA ASP A 101 12.60 -13.34 12.53
C ASP A 101 12.57 -11.90 13.04
N PHE A 102 12.04 -11.72 14.25
CA PHE A 102 12.07 -10.43 14.97
C PHE A 102 13.37 -10.22 15.74
N ARG A 103 14.12 -11.30 16.01
CA ARG A 103 15.27 -11.26 16.91
C ARG A 103 16.54 -10.83 16.19
N ARG A 104 16.70 -11.20 14.91
CA ARG A 104 17.86 -10.82 14.08
C ARG A 104 19.19 -11.24 14.74
N ASN A 105 19.20 -12.41 15.39
CA ASN A 105 20.32 -12.86 16.24
C ASN A 105 21.56 -13.31 15.46
N GLU A 106 21.41 -13.66 14.19
CA GLU A 106 22.54 -14.09 13.35
C GLU A 106 23.42 -12.92 12.99
N LYS A 107 24.63 -12.94 13.55
CA LYS A 107 25.61 -11.89 13.36
C LYS A 107 26.45 -12.17 12.13
N ASP A 108 26.71 -11.12 11.37
CA ASP A 108 27.67 -11.04 10.27
C ASP A 108 27.36 -11.96 9.08
N ILE A 109 26.12 -12.47 9.00
CA ILE A 109 25.62 -13.21 7.84
C ILE A 109 24.88 -12.25 6.92
N TYR A 110 25.40 -12.09 5.71
CA TYR A 110 24.76 -11.32 4.66
C TYR A 110 23.58 -12.11 4.05
N GLY A 111 22.44 -11.44 3.91
CA GLY A 111 21.28 -11.98 3.22
C GLY A 111 20.73 -11.02 2.18
N ARG A 112 20.20 -11.54 1.08
CA ARG A 112 19.59 -10.75 0.01
C ARG A 112 18.07 -10.79 0.07
N ILE A 113 17.42 -9.66 -0.18
CA ILE A 113 15.96 -9.59 -0.32
C ILE A 113 15.56 -10.22 -1.65
N VAL A 114 14.74 -11.26 -1.59
CA VAL A 114 14.27 -11.98 -2.78
C VAL A 114 12.86 -11.56 -3.18
N THR A 115 11.98 -11.38 -2.21
CA THR A 115 10.59 -10.97 -2.47
C THR A 115 10.08 -10.04 -1.38
N ILE A 116 9.12 -9.20 -1.75
CA ILE A 116 8.31 -8.39 -0.83
C ILE A 116 6.87 -8.88 -0.94
N GLU A 117 6.25 -9.22 0.19
CA GLU A 117 4.96 -9.90 0.24
C GLU A 117 4.00 -9.24 1.23
N TYR A 118 2.71 -9.29 0.90
CA TYR A 118 1.66 -8.95 1.84
C TYR A 118 1.48 -10.06 2.89
N ASP A 119 1.31 -9.67 4.16
CA ASP A 119 0.96 -10.59 5.23
C ASP A 119 -0.38 -10.21 5.89
N PRO A 120 -1.40 -11.11 5.93
CA PRO A 120 -2.71 -10.79 6.46
C PRO A 120 -2.75 -10.72 8.00
N ASN A 121 -1.64 -11.01 8.70
CA ASN A 121 -1.58 -11.00 10.16
C ASN A 121 -1.05 -9.67 10.72
N ARG A 122 -0.66 -8.73 9.85
CA ARG A 122 -0.14 -7.41 10.22
C ARG A 122 -0.36 -6.41 9.08
N ASN A 123 -0.13 -5.13 9.36
CA ASN A 123 -0.26 -4.09 8.34
C ASN A 123 1.01 -3.94 7.49
N ALA A 124 2.18 -4.23 8.07
CA ALA A 124 3.46 -4.10 7.39
C ALA A 124 3.68 -5.22 6.35
N TYR A 125 4.30 -4.86 5.22
CA TYR A 125 4.83 -5.84 4.28
C TYR A 125 5.99 -6.61 4.91
N ILE A 126 6.27 -7.79 4.38
CA ILE A 126 7.38 -8.63 4.80
C ILE A 126 8.32 -8.89 3.63
N CYS A 127 9.60 -9.08 3.93
CA CYS A 127 10.60 -9.47 2.95
C CYS A 127 11.04 -10.90 3.19
N LEU A 128 11.14 -11.70 2.14
CA LEU A 128 11.85 -12.98 2.18
C LEU A 128 13.34 -12.72 1.95
N ILE A 129 14.16 -13.12 2.90
CA ILE A 129 15.62 -13.06 2.82
C ILE A 129 16.16 -14.45 2.53
N HIS A 130 17.11 -14.53 1.61
CA HIS A 130 18.01 -15.68 1.48
C HIS A 130 19.38 -15.30 2.03
N TYR A 131 19.82 -16.00 3.07
CA TYR A 131 21.12 -15.80 3.69
C TYR A 131 22.21 -16.61 2.99
N GLY A 132 23.47 -16.20 3.21
CA GLY A 132 24.64 -16.90 2.66
C GLY A 132 24.82 -18.33 3.17
N ASP A 133 24.25 -18.66 4.33
CA ASP A 133 24.22 -20.02 4.90
C ASP A 133 23.16 -20.94 4.25
N GLY A 134 22.34 -20.40 3.34
CA GLY A 134 21.24 -21.11 2.68
C GLY A 134 19.92 -21.03 3.44
N GLU A 135 19.88 -20.42 4.61
CA GLU A 135 18.64 -20.21 5.36
C GLU A 135 17.74 -19.15 4.71
N LYS A 136 16.44 -19.35 4.90
CA LYS A 136 15.41 -18.45 4.41
C LYS A 136 14.58 -17.94 5.57
N ARG A 137 14.44 -16.62 5.69
CA ARG A 137 13.69 -16.00 6.79
C ARG A 137 12.84 -14.85 6.31
N TYR A 138 11.71 -14.65 6.96
CA TYR A 138 10.94 -13.43 6.79
C TYR A 138 11.38 -12.38 7.78
N ILE A 139 11.50 -11.14 7.30
CA ILE A 139 11.61 -9.94 8.15
C ILE A 139 10.49 -8.97 7.84
N LEU A 140 10.31 -7.96 8.70
CA LEU A 140 9.52 -6.79 8.34
C LEU A 140 10.22 -6.01 7.23
N HIS A 141 9.45 -5.59 6.23
CA HIS A 141 9.97 -4.77 5.13
C HIS A 141 10.38 -3.39 5.65
N PRO A 142 11.67 -3.05 5.60
CA PRO A 142 12.13 -1.71 5.93
C PRO A 142 11.73 -0.75 4.81
N ARG A 143 11.25 0.44 5.18
CA ARG A 143 10.85 1.45 4.20
C ARG A 143 12.04 1.80 3.30
N GLY A 144 11.85 1.75 1.99
CA GLY A 144 12.86 2.14 1.01
C GLY A 144 13.83 1.04 0.60
N ALA A 145 13.78 -0.15 1.23
CA ALA A 145 14.51 -1.31 0.74
C ALA A 145 13.88 -1.84 -0.55
N ILE A 146 14.68 -2.36 -1.46
CA ILE A 146 14.23 -2.93 -2.74
C ILE A 146 14.65 -4.39 -2.87
N ILE A 147 14.03 -5.11 -3.81
CA ILE A 147 14.42 -6.48 -4.12
C ILE A 147 15.87 -6.48 -4.63
N GLY A 148 16.69 -7.38 -4.09
CA GLY A 148 18.11 -7.48 -4.38
C GLY A 148 19.02 -6.81 -3.36
N ASP A 149 18.50 -5.95 -2.49
CA ASP A 149 19.29 -5.32 -1.43
C ASP A 149 19.87 -6.35 -0.46
N THR A 150 21.06 -6.05 0.05
CA THR A 150 21.76 -6.86 1.03
C THR A 150 21.48 -6.32 2.43
N ILE A 151 21.08 -7.22 3.33
CA ILE A 151 20.83 -6.94 4.73
C ILE A 151 21.79 -7.79 5.57
N VAL A 152 22.33 -7.19 6.62
CA VAL A 152 23.16 -7.87 7.62
C VAL A 152 22.74 -7.42 9.03
N SER A 153 22.96 -8.29 10.01
CA SER A 153 22.81 -7.98 11.43
C SER A 153 24.17 -8.16 12.09
N GLY A 154 24.58 -7.26 12.99
CA GLY A 154 25.90 -7.32 13.60
C GLY A 154 26.23 -6.08 14.42
N THR A 155 27.36 -6.12 15.14
CA THR A 155 27.80 -4.98 15.96
C THR A 155 28.54 -3.93 15.12
N GLU A 156 29.35 -4.37 14.15
CA GLU A 156 30.20 -3.52 13.31
C GLU A 156 29.66 -3.42 11.87
N VAL A 157 28.35 -3.18 11.76
CA VAL A 157 27.64 -3.13 10.48
C VAL A 157 27.40 -1.68 10.05
N PRO A 158 27.43 -1.33 8.75
CA PRO A 158 27.10 0.02 8.33
C PRO A 158 25.64 0.37 8.64
N ILE A 159 25.41 1.58 9.16
CA ILE A 159 24.06 2.13 9.39
C ILE A 159 23.39 2.35 8.04
N LYS A 160 22.59 1.36 7.63
CA LYS A 160 21.82 1.35 6.37
C LYS A 160 20.44 0.79 6.63
N MET A 161 19.49 1.15 5.77
CA MET A 161 18.11 0.68 5.89
C MET A 161 18.05 -0.85 5.84
N GLY A 162 17.37 -1.44 6.83
CA GLY A 162 17.21 -2.89 6.97
C GLY A 162 18.29 -3.59 7.80
N ASN A 163 19.46 -2.98 7.98
CA ASN A 163 20.50 -3.53 8.86
C ASN A 163 20.07 -3.46 10.33
N ALA A 164 20.48 -4.46 11.10
CA ALA A 164 20.19 -4.53 12.54
C ALA A 164 21.48 -4.42 13.35
N LEU A 165 21.49 -3.48 14.29
CA LEU A 165 22.60 -3.21 15.19
C LEU A 165 22.09 -3.15 16.64
N PRO A 166 22.95 -3.41 17.64
CA PRO A 166 22.62 -3.09 19.02
C PRO A 166 22.42 -1.58 19.18
N LEU A 167 21.48 -1.17 20.04
CA LEU A 167 21.16 0.25 20.26
C LEU A 167 22.36 1.08 20.77
N SER A 168 23.36 0.44 21.36
CA SER A 168 24.58 1.09 21.81
C SER A 168 25.53 1.51 20.67
N ALA A 169 25.34 0.96 19.46
CA ALA A 169 26.19 1.17 18.29
C ALA A 169 25.53 2.01 17.19
N VAL A 170 24.36 2.59 17.48
CA VAL A 170 23.59 3.47 16.57
C VAL A 170 23.80 4.92 16.93
#